data_AF-A0A9E1AD48-F1
#
_entry.id   AF-A0A9E1AD48-F1
#
_cell.length_a   1.000
_cell.length_b   1.000
_cell.length_c   1.000
_cell.angle_alpha   90.00
_cell.angle_beta   90.00
_cell.angle_gamma   90.00
#
_symmetry.space_group_name_H-M   'P 1'
#
loop_
_entity.id
_entity.type
_entity.pdbx_description
1 polymer ?
#
loop_
_entity_poly.entity_id
_entity_poly.type
_entity_poly.pdbx_seq_one_letter_code
_entity_poly.pdbx_strand_id
1 'polypeptide(L)'
;MYNRYLRNDQGVYTCVPQEEPRRPPPPHREPSPREPPRDTPPPPPNGGGSEADGGAFREGFQFLDKLLEKLHLQDLDGADLMLLLLLFLLFEEKADDELLIALGLLLIL
;
A
#
# COMPACT_ATOMS: atom_id res chain seq x y z
N MET A 1 26.35 -4.85 1.90
CA MET A 1 25.65 -4.93 0.60
C MET A 1 24.87 -3.64 0.41
N TYR A 2 24.91 -3.01 -0.77
CA TYR A 2 24.08 -1.84 -1.08
C TYR A 2 22.99 -2.24 -2.09
N ASN A 3 21.85 -1.57 -2.02
CA ASN A 3 20.72 -1.81 -2.93
C ASN A 3 21.09 -1.37 -4.35
N ARG A 4 20.96 -2.28 -5.32
CA ARG A 4 21.23 -2.05 -6.77
C ARG A 4 19.96 -1.78 -7.57
N TYR A 5 18.83 -1.63 -6.90
CA TYR A 5 17.54 -1.46 -7.54
C TYR A 5 17.16 0.02 -7.55
N LEU A 6 16.84 0.55 -8.73
CA LEU A 6 16.28 1.88 -8.90
C LEU A 6 14.76 1.77 -9.05
N ARG A 7 14.03 2.58 -8.29
CA ARG A 7 12.58 2.74 -8.44
C ARG A 7 12.32 3.75 -9.55
N ASN A 8 11.52 3.38 -10.55
CA ASN A 8 11.04 4.33 -11.56
C ASN A 8 9.81 5.09 -11.07
N ASP A 9 9.36 6.11 -11.81
CA ASP A 9 8.23 6.97 -11.43
C ASP A 9 6.88 6.22 -11.38
N GLN A 10 6.82 5.01 -11.95
CA GLN A 10 5.69 4.09 -11.87
C GLN A 10 5.78 3.13 -10.67
N GLY A 11 6.79 3.31 -9.83
CA GLY A 11 7.01 2.52 -8.61
C GLY A 11 7.66 1.15 -8.83
N VAL A 12 8.04 0.81 -10.07
CA VAL A 12 8.68 -0.47 -10.42
C VAL A 12 10.18 -0.39 -10.19
N TYR A 13 10.74 -1.43 -9.56
CA TYR A 13 12.16 -1.54 -9.31
C TYR A 13 12.87 -2.27 -10.44
N THR A 14 13.87 -1.62 -11.04
CA THR A 14 14.73 -2.22 -12.06
C THR A 14 16.14 -2.40 -11.49
N CYS A 15 16.72 -3.57 -11.70
CA CYS A 15 18.12 -3.82 -11.34
C CYS A 15 19.01 -2.99 -12.26
N VAL A 16 19.87 -2.15 -11.68
CA VAL A 16 20.88 -1.43 -12.46
C VAL A 16 21.86 -2.47 -13.01
N PRO A 17 22.00 -2.60 -14.35
CA PRO A 17 23.01 -3.46 -14.93
C PRO A 17 24.37 -3.05 -14.38
N GLN A 18 25.12 -4.01 -13.84
CA GLN A 18 26.44 -3.73 -13.29
C GLN A 18 27.35 -3.34 -14.45
N GLU A 19 27.69 -2.05 -14.56
CA GLU A 19 28.81 -1.64 -15.39
C GLU A 19 30.06 -2.17 -14.68
N GLU A 20 30.52 -3.32 -15.16
CA GLU A 20 31.64 -4.05 -14.58
C GLU A 20 32.89 -3.17 -14.64
N PRO A 21 33.71 -3.05 -13.56
CA PRO A 21 34.93 -2.25 -13.58
C PRO A 21 35.77 -2.71 -14.77
N ARG A 22 36.13 -1.78 -15.67
CA ARG A 22 36.78 -2.05 -16.96
C ARG A 22 37.72 -3.26 -16.90
N ARG A 23 37.19 -4.44 -17.20
CA ARG A 23 38.02 -5.59 -17.55
C ARG A 23 38.68 -5.24 -18.89
N PRO A 24 39.93 -5.66 -19.12
CA PRO A 24 40.55 -5.50 -20.41
C PRO A 24 39.60 -6.05 -21.49
N PRO A 25 39.53 -5.40 -22.68
CA PRO A 25 38.53 -5.74 -23.68
C PRO A 25 38.64 -7.24 -24.00
N PRO A 26 37.56 -8.02 -23.91
CA PRO A 26 37.56 -9.36 -24.45
C PRO A 26 37.83 -9.26 -25.97
N PRO A 27 38.56 -10.21 -26.58
CA PRO A 27 38.79 -10.22 -28.02
C PRO A 27 37.43 -10.16 -28.73
N HIS A 28 37.38 -9.32 -29.77
CA HIS A 28 36.21 -8.99 -30.59
C HIS A 28 35.23 -10.17 -30.69
N ARG A 29 34.18 -10.17 -29.87
CA ARG A 29 33.00 -10.98 -30.15
C ARG A 29 32.16 -10.17 -31.11
N GLU A 30 32.09 -10.69 -32.32
CA GLU A 30 31.09 -10.36 -33.33
C GLU A 30 29.71 -10.14 -32.68
N PRO A 31 28.86 -9.28 -33.26
CA PRO A 31 27.50 -9.07 -32.75
C PRO A 31 26.81 -10.41 -32.61
N SER A 32 26.42 -10.78 -31.38
CA SER A 32 25.54 -11.93 -31.18
C SER A 32 24.35 -11.77 -32.14
N PRO A 33 23.97 -12.84 -32.86
CA PRO A 33 22.90 -12.79 -33.85
C PRO A 33 21.66 -12.17 -33.21
N ARG A 34 20.93 -11.33 -33.97
CA ARG A 34 19.58 -10.88 -33.62
C ARG A 34 18.86 -12.08 -32.99
N GLU A 35 18.54 -11.99 -31.70
CA GLU A 35 17.67 -12.99 -31.09
C GLU A 35 16.42 -13.07 -31.99
N PRO A 36 15.99 -14.27 -32.39
CA PRO A 36 14.69 -14.43 -33.04
C PRO A 36 13.63 -13.79 -32.13
N PRO A 37 12.46 -13.38 -32.65
CA PRO A 37 11.36 -12.95 -31.78
C PRO A 37 11.20 -14.05 -30.74
N ARG A 38 11.54 -13.77 -29.47
CA ARG A 38 11.24 -14.72 -28.42
C ARG A 38 9.74 -14.85 -28.50
N ASP A 39 9.28 -16.05 -28.83
CA ASP A 39 7.90 -16.47 -28.66
C ASP A 39 7.55 -16.12 -27.21
N THR A 40 6.99 -14.93 -27.02
CA THR A 40 6.39 -14.55 -25.77
C THR A 40 5.25 -15.55 -25.61
N PRO A 41 5.24 -16.39 -24.57
CA PRO A 41 4.03 -17.13 -24.26
C PRO A 41 2.88 -16.12 -24.20
N PRO A 42 1.66 -16.50 -24.62
CA PRO A 42 0.52 -15.60 -24.52
C PRO A 42 0.50 -15.02 -23.10
N PRO A 43 0.17 -13.73 -22.93
CA PRO A 43 0.06 -13.16 -21.60
C PRO A 43 -0.80 -14.10 -20.75
N PRO A 44 -0.41 -14.41 -19.51
CA PRO A 44 -1.25 -15.22 -18.64
C PRO A 44 -2.67 -14.63 -18.70
N PRO A 45 -3.72 -15.47 -18.89
CA PRO A 45 -5.08 -14.98 -19.02
C PRO A 45 -5.31 -14.09 -17.83
N ASN A 46 -5.49 -12.79 -18.10
CA ASN A 46 -5.65 -11.70 -17.15
C ASN A 46 -5.62 -12.25 -15.74
N GLY A 47 -4.40 -12.41 -15.22
CA GLY A 47 -4.19 -12.76 -13.83
C GLY A 47 -4.66 -11.53 -13.09
N GLY A 48 -5.98 -11.39 -12.98
CA GLY A 48 -6.66 -10.59 -12.00
C GLY A 48 -5.98 -11.01 -10.73
N GLY A 49 -5.01 -10.16 -10.38
CA GLY A 49 -4.12 -10.39 -9.27
C GLY A 49 -5.02 -10.80 -8.15
N SER A 50 -4.62 -11.90 -7.51
CA SER A 50 -5.18 -12.39 -6.27
C SER A 50 -6.14 -11.36 -5.69
N GLU A 51 -7.43 -11.67 -5.73
CA GLU A 51 -8.32 -11.29 -4.64
C GLU A 51 -7.74 -11.97 -3.40
N ALA A 52 -6.58 -11.49 -2.98
CA ALA A 52 -5.87 -11.84 -1.79
C ALA A 52 -6.72 -11.20 -0.72
N ASP A 53 -7.76 -11.92 -0.31
CA ASP A 53 -8.22 -11.99 1.07
C ASP A 53 -8.30 -10.63 1.78
N GLY A 54 -8.71 -9.62 1.02
CA GLY A 54 -8.78 -8.21 1.40
C GLY A 54 -10.13 -7.63 1.02
N GLY A 55 -10.98 -8.41 0.34
CA GLY A 55 -12.37 -8.10 0.06
C GLY A 55 -13.14 -7.86 1.35
N ALA A 56 -13.01 -8.73 2.36
CA ALA A 56 -13.76 -8.59 3.61
C ALA A 56 -13.44 -7.30 4.39
N PHE A 57 -12.14 -6.95 4.53
CA PHE A 57 -11.76 -5.69 5.17
C PHE A 57 -12.15 -4.49 4.32
N ARG A 58 -11.96 -4.56 3.00
CA ARG A 58 -12.32 -3.47 2.07
C ARG A 58 -13.84 -3.28 1.95
N GLU A 59 -14.63 -4.33 2.10
CA GLU A 59 -16.10 -4.29 2.19
C GLU A 59 -16.55 -3.71 3.54
N GLY A 60 -15.90 -4.10 4.64
CA GLY A 60 -16.12 -3.53 5.96
C GLY A 60 -15.83 -2.03 6.01
N PHE A 61 -14.68 -1.60 5.49
CA PHE A 61 -14.34 -0.18 5.36
C PHE A 61 -15.32 0.56 4.45
N GLN A 62 -15.75 -0.01 3.31
CA GLN A 62 -16.78 0.62 2.46
C GLN A 62 -18.13 0.82 3.17
N PHE A 63 -18.49 -0.07 4.10
CA PHE A 63 -19.71 0.07 4.89
C PHE A 63 -19.56 1.15 5.96
N LEU A 64 -18.39 1.22 6.61
CA LEU A 64 -18.03 2.27 7.55
C LEU A 64 -17.93 3.63 6.85
N ASP A 65 -17.30 3.72 5.68
CA ASP A 65 -17.19 4.92 4.87
C ASP A 65 -18.57 5.49 4.53
N LYS A 66 -19.53 4.63 4.14
CA LYS A 66 -20.92 5.05 3.90
C LYS A 66 -21.65 5.49 5.17
N LEU A 67 -21.35 4.88 6.32
CA LEU A 67 -21.90 5.30 7.62
C LEU A 67 -21.31 6.64 8.06
N LEU A 68 -20.00 6.84 7.88
CA LEU A 68 -19.29 8.10 8.12
C LEU A 68 -19.80 9.20 7.20
N GLU A 69 -20.00 8.90 5.91
CA GLU A 69 -20.61 9.80 4.92
C GLU A 69 -21.99 10.26 5.36
N LYS A 70 -22.83 9.30 5.74
CA LYS A 70 -24.21 9.57 6.16
C LYS A 70 -24.31 10.29 7.50
N LEU A 71 -23.31 10.15 8.35
CA LEU A 71 -23.20 10.85 9.64
C LEU A 71 -22.34 12.12 9.55
N HIS A 72 -21.93 12.55 8.35
CA HIS A 72 -21.06 13.73 8.12
C HIS A 72 -19.73 13.69 8.90
N LEU A 73 -19.21 12.50 9.26
CA LEU A 73 -17.89 12.35 9.91
C LEU A 73 -16.73 12.33 8.89
N GLN A 74 -17.00 12.60 7.62
CA GLN A 74 -15.98 12.67 6.55
C GLN A 74 -15.04 13.86 6.74
N ASP A 75 -15.56 14.93 7.33
CA ASP A 75 -14.84 16.18 7.57
C ASP A 75 -14.01 16.15 8.86
N LEU A 76 -14.13 15.08 9.66
CA LEU A 76 -13.38 14.92 10.90
C LEU A 76 -11.97 14.41 10.63
N ASP A 77 -11.01 14.91 11.42
CA ASP A 77 -9.64 14.48 11.27
C ASP A 77 -9.48 13.01 11.65
N GLY A 78 -8.46 12.35 11.08
CA GLY A 78 -8.15 10.96 11.42
C GLY A 78 -7.91 10.76 12.93
N ALA A 79 -7.47 11.81 13.62
CA ALA A 79 -7.34 11.84 15.07
C ALA A 79 -8.70 11.73 15.78
N ASP A 80 -9.70 12.50 15.34
CA ASP A 80 -11.06 12.48 15.90
C ASP A 80 -11.75 11.14 15.65
N LEU A 81 -11.52 10.53 14.49
CA LEU A 81 -12.04 9.19 14.19
C LEU A 81 -11.42 8.12 15.11
N MET A 82 -10.11 8.19 15.35
CA MET A 82 -9.44 7.34 16.33
C MET A 82 -9.91 7.64 17.76
N LEU A 83 -10.19 8.91 18.08
CA LEU A 83 -10.71 9.33 19.37
C LEU A 83 -12.13 8.81 19.60
N LEU A 84 -12.99 8.84 18.58
CA LEU A 84 -14.32 8.24 18.59
C LEU A 84 -14.23 6.72 18.79
N LEU A 85 -13.32 6.06 18.07
CA LEU A 85 -13.12 4.62 18.21
C LEU A 85 -12.67 4.27 19.62
N LEU A 86 -11.74 5.06 20.18
CA LEU A 86 -11.28 4.90 21.56
C LEU A 86 -12.41 5.18 22.57
N LEU A 87 -13.16 6.27 22.39
CA LEU A 87 -14.31 6.61 23.23
C LEU A 87 -15.36 5.48 23.20
N PHE A 88 -15.60 4.88 22.02
CA PHE A 88 -16.52 3.76 21.84
C PHE A 88 -16.03 2.49 22.55
N LEU A 89 -14.76 2.11 22.39
CA LEU A 89 -14.14 0.98 23.09
C LEU A 89 -14.20 1.15 24.60
N LEU A 90 -13.89 2.35 25.07
CA LEU A 90 -13.89 2.69 26.49
C LEU A 90 -15.30 2.65 27.08
N PHE A 91 -16.30 3.10 26.31
CA PHE A 91 -17.71 3.00 26.66
C PHE A 91 -18.20 1.55 26.69
N GLU A 92 -17.76 0.71 25.74
CA GLU A 92 -18.07 -0.72 25.73
C GLU A 92 -17.52 -1.43 26.97
N GLU A 93 -16.27 -1.13 27.33
CA GLU A 93 -15.59 -1.69 28.49
C GLU A 93 -16.12 -1.14 29.83
N LYS A 94 -17.02 -0.14 29.80
CA LYS A 94 -17.51 0.59 30.98
C LYS A 94 -16.39 1.17 31.83
N ALA A 95 -15.45 1.84 31.17
CA ALA A 95 -14.38 2.54 31.88
C ALA A 95 -14.89 3.82 32.57
N ASP A 96 -13.99 4.49 33.28
CA ASP A 96 -14.31 5.62 34.15
C ASP A 96 -15.04 6.75 33.43
N ASP A 97 -16.18 7.17 33.99
CA ASP A 97 -17.03 8.23 33.43
C ASP A 97 -16.25 9.54 33.24
N GLU A 98 -15.31 9.85 34.15
CA GLU A 98 -14.45 11.01 34.05
C GLU A 98 -13.54 10.98 32.81
N LEU A 99 -13.04 9.79 32.44
CA LEU A 99 -12.17 9.61 31.28
C LEU A 99 -12.99 9.72 29.98
N LEU A 100 -14.19 9.14 29.95
CA LEU A 100 -15.10 9.30 28.81
C LEU A 100 -15.48 10.77 28.60
N ILE A 101 -15.78 11.50 29.69
CA ILE A 101 -16.09 12.93 29.61
C ILE A 101 -14.86 13.72 29.16
N ALA A 102 -13.67 13.43 29.69
CA ALA A 102 -12.44 14.13 29.30
C ALA A 102 -12.12 13.93 27.80
N LEU A 103 -12.23 12.70 27.30
CA LEU A 103 -12.05 12.38 25.89
C LEU A 103 -13.15 13.00 25.02
N GLY A 104 -14.40 12.98 25.47
CA GLY A 104 -15.53 13.60 24.76
C GLY A 104 -15.41 15.12 24.68
N LEU A 105 -14.87 15.76 25.72
CA LEU A 105 -14.56 17.20 25.71
C LEU A 105 -13.35 17.52 24.84
N LEU A 106 -12.35 16.64 24.78
CA LEU A 106 -11.19 16.78 23.89
C LEU A 106 -11.61 16.75 22.41
N LEU A 107 -12.65 15.98 22.07
CA LEU A 107 -13.17 15.85 20.70
C LEU A 107 -13.80 17.15 20.16
N ILE A 108 -14.31 18.01 21.03
CA ILE A 108 -14.99 19.25 20.64
C ILE A 108 -14.12 20.50 20.77
N LEU A 109 -12.88 20.34 21.26
CA LEU A 109 -11.96 21.43 21.58
C LEU A 109 -11.11 21.82 20.37
#